data_AF-A0A1G2EFJ5-F1
#
_entry.id   AF-A0A1G2EFJ5-F1
#
_cell.length_a   1.000
_cell.length_b   1.000
_cell.length_c   1.000
_cell.angle_alpha   90.00
_cell.angle_beta   90.00
_cell.angle_gamma   90.00
#
_symmetry.space_group_name_H-M   'P 1'
#
loop_
_entity.id
_entity.type
_entity.pdbx_description
1 polymer ?
#
loop_
_entity_poly.entity_id
_entity_poly.type
_entity_poly.pdbx_seq_one_letter_code
_entity_poly.pdbx_strand_id
1 'polypeptide(L)'
;MKLFSFLRRKENPRPREELGEEGELRYIIIKDHYQGFGTNSGVKLLDIIAGNPKYQYVELPSSWKKIPNPGGYDKEKIVDCKGRERAGVLFSYMGGESANLLWPLNRFQVSYLRVEGLLVGCARDGGKLIHTSESIKPEENGVIHATDQFRAEDLASEWLNKNYPDWRKPGAYWD
;
A
#
# COMPACT_ATOMS: atom_id res chain seq x y z
N MET A 1 -7.71 48.95 -32.01
CA MET A 1 -6.32 48.46 -31.93
C MET A 1 -6.33 46.96 -31.70
N LYS A 2 -5.45 46.25 -32.42
CA LYS A 2 -5.25 44.79 -32.43
C LYS A 2 -4.37 44.33 -31.24
N LEU A 3 -4.18 43.00 -31.17
CA LEU A 3 -3.33 42.17 -30.29
C LEU A 3 -4.10 41.72 -29.03
N PHE A 4 -4.39 40.42 -28.81
CA PHE A 4 -3.48 39.28 -28.85
C PHE A 4 -4.13 38.02 -29.42
N SER A 5 -3.55 37.48 -30.48
CA SER A 5 -3.89 36.19 -31.08
C SER A 5 -2.64 35.32 -31.24
N PHE A 6 -1.98 34.94 -30.14
CA PHE A 6 -0.92 33.92 -30.12
C PHE A 6 -0.90 33.44 -28.67
N LEU A 7 -1.47 32.28 -28.32
CA LEU A 7 -0.79 30.99 -28.36
C LEU A 7 -1.85 29.86 -28.28
N ARG A 8 -2.41 29.42 -29.41
CA ARG A 8 -2.89 28.03 -29.48
C ARG A 8 -1.64 27.18 -29.59
N ARG A 9 -1.18 26.61 -28.47
CA ARG A 9 -0.25 25.48 -28.54
C ARG A 9 -0.91 24.44 -29.43
N LYS A 10 -0.34 24.20 -30.61
CA LYS A 10 -0.57 22.95 -31.33
C LYS A 10 -0.24 21.85 -30.32
N GLU A 11 -1.24 21.11 -29.88
CA GLU A 11 -1.02 19.83 -29.26
C GLU A 11 -0.25 19.01 -30.30
N ASN A 12 1.07 18.90 -30.13
CA ASN A 12 1.79 17.81 -30.76
C ASN A 12 1.27 16.57 -30.05
N PRO A 13 0.45 15.70 -30.69
CA PRO A 13 0.23 14.39 -30.12
C PRO A 13 1.63 13.77 -30.06
N ARG A 14 2.14 13.54 -28.85
CA ARG A 14 3.30 12.67 -28.71
C ARG A 14 2.93 11.37 -29.44
N PRO A 15 3.84 10.78 -30.22
CA PRO A 15 3.61 9.45 -30.75
C PRO A 15 3.14 8.59 -29.58
N ARG A 16 1.96 7.97 -29.69
CA ARG A 16 1.64 6.85 -28.81
C ARG A 16 2.71 5.83 -29.16
N GLU A 17 3.71 5.70 -28.30
CA GLU A 17 4.56 4.52 -28.31
C GLU A 17 3.59 3.35 -28.25
N GLU A 18 3.51 2.61 -29.34
CA GLU A 18 2.83 1.34 -29.39
C GLU A 18 3.53 0.48 -28.35
N LEU A 19 2.90 0.33 -27.18
CA LEU A 19 3.30 -0.63 -26.17
C LEU A 19 3.19 -1.99 -26.85
N GLY A 20 4.32 -2.45 -27.40
CA GLY A 20 4.47 -3.83 -27.85
C GLY A 20 4.03 -4.74 -26.71
N GLU A 21 3.42 -5.89 -27.06
CA GLU A 21 2.84 -6.86 -26.14
C GLU A 21 3.58 -6.88 -24.79
N GLU A 22 3.00 -6.19 -23.79
CA GLU A 22 3.65 -6.00 -22.50
C GLU A 22 3.78 -7.38 -21.87
N GLY A 23 4.97 -7.98 -21.96
CA GLY A 23 5.34 -9.11 -21.14
C GLY A 23 5.01 -8.76 -19.69
N GLU A 24 4.38 -9.69 -18.96
CA GLU A 24 3.93 -9.43 -17.60
C GLU A 24 5.11 -8.93 -16.76
N LEU A 25 5.04 -7.67 -16.33
CA LEU A 25 6.13 -7.04 -15.58
C LEU A 25 6.42 -7.86 -14.32
N ARG A 26 7.71 -8.16 -14.11
CA ARG A 26 8.16 -8.92 -12.94
C ARG A 26 7.86 -8.17 -11.65
N TYR A 27 7.66 -8.91 -10.57
CA TYR A 27 7.47 -8.36 -9.23
C TYR A 27 8.80 -8.18 -8.51
N ILE A 28 8.95 -7.03 -7.85
CA ILE A 28 10.13 -6.71 -7.04
C ILE A 28 9.69 -6.20 -5.66
N ILE A 29 10.57 -6.37 -4.67
CA ILE A 29 10.42 -5.79 -3.32
C ILE A 29 11.66 -4.98 -2.97
N ILE A 30 11.55 -4.07 -2.00
CA ILE A 30 12.70 -3.48 -1.32
C ILE A 30 13.13 -4.45 -0.22
N LYS A 31 14.35 -4.98 -0.33
CA LYS A 31 14.91 -6.05 0.54
C LYS A 31 14.84 -5.71 2.04
N ASP A 32 15.08 -4.44 2.39
CA ASP A 32 15.19 -3.98 3.78
C ASP A 32 13.94 -3.26 4.30
N HIS A 33 12.99 -2.88 3.43
CA HIS A 33 11.69 -2.35 3.86
C HIS A 33 10.74 -3.50 4.19
N TYR A 34 11.18 -4.34 5.13
CA TYR A 34 10.45 -5.42 5.79
C TYR A 34 10.58 -6.84 5.20
N GLN A 35 10.72 -7.77 6.14
CA GLN A 35 10.78 -9.23 5.98
C GLN A 35 9.61 -9.71 5.11
N GLY A 36 9.92 -9.99 3.84
CA GLY A 36 8.96 -10.19 2.76
C GLY A 36 7.92 -11.25 3.08
N PHE A 37 6.63 -10.85 3.06
CA PHE A 37 5.42 -11.68 3.13
C PHE A 37 5.33 -12.77 4.23
N GLY A 38 6.37 -13.02 5.03
CA GLY A 38 6.52 -14.20 5.89
C GLY A 38 6.85 -15.48 5.14
N THR A 39 7.51 -16.42 5.84
CA THR A 39 7.82 -17.77 5.34
C THR A 39 6.58 -18.56 4.91
N ASN A 40 5.40 -18.22 5.44
CA ASN A 40 4.15 -18.94 5.19
C ASN A 40 3.30 -18.32 4.07
N SER A 41 3.77 -17.27 3.41
CA SER A 41 3.02 -16.65 2.30
C SER A 41 3.05 -17.45 1.00
N GLY A 42 4.04 -18.32 0.83
CA GLY A 42 4.34 -18.96 -0.45
C GLY A 42 5.02 -18.05 -1.47
N VAL A 43 5.34 -16.79 -1.12
CA VAL A 43 6.15 -15.91 -2.00
C VAL A 43 7.58 -16.40 -2.00
N LYS A 44 8.15 -16.59 -3.20
CA LYS A 44 9.55 -17.01 -3.36
C LYS A 44 10.42 -15.79 -3.60
N LEU A 45 11.51 -15.69 -2.85
CA LEU A 45 12.55 -14.69 -3.08
C LEU A 45 13.49 -15.21 -4.17
N LEU A 46 13.72 -14.41 -5.21
CA LEU A 46 14.59 -14.73 -6.33
C LEU A 46 15.90 -13.91 -6.24
N ASP A 47 16.54 -13.64 -7.37
CA ASP A 47 17.78 -12.88 -7.44
C ASP A 47 17.62 -11.41 -7.06
N ILE A 48 18.71 -10.83 -6.57
CA ILE A 48 18.85 -9.40 -6.33
C ILE A 48 19.02 -8.69 -7.69
N ILE A 49 18.42 -7.51 -7.84
CA ILE A 49 18.51 -6.75 -9.09
C ILE A 49 19.96 -6.29 -9.32
N ALA A 50 20.52 -6.65 -10.47
CA ALA A 50 21.87 -6.25 -10.85
C ALA A 50 21.99 -4.71 -10.87
N GLY A 51 23.05 -4.20 -10.25
CA GLY A 51 23.28 -2.74 -10.12
C GLY A 51 22.36 -2.03 -9.12
N ASN A 52 21.38 -2.71 -8.51
CA ASN A 52 20.51 -2.13 -7.49
C ASN A 52 20.20 -3.11 -6.34
N PRO A 53 21.18 -3.33 -5.43
CA PRO A 53 21.11 -4.39 -4.41
C PRO A 53 20.03 -4.17 -3.34
N LYS A 54 19.41 -3.00 -3.32
CA LYS A 54 18.26 -2.67 -2.47
C LYS A 54 17.00 -3.44 -2.88
N TYR A 55 16.91 -3.89 -4.13
CA TYR A 55 15.72 -4.55 -4.66
C TYR A 55 15.98 -6.03 -4.97
N GLN A 56 14.93 -6.83 -4.82
CA GLN A 56 14.96 -8.26 -5.07
C GLN A 56 13.73 -8.67 -5.86
N TYR A 57 13.92 -9.53 -6.87
CA TYR A 57 12.81 -10.13 -7.60
C TYR A 57 12.06 -11.13 -6.71
N VAL A 58 10.75 -11.25 -6.93
CA VAL A 58 9.91 -12.22 -6.23
C VAL A 58 8.96 -12.92 -7.18
N GLU A 59 8.64 -14.17 -6.86
CA GLU A 59 7.58 -14.95 -7.50
C GLU A 59 6.39 -15.03 -6.53
N LEU A 60 5.22 -14.58 -6.98
CA LEU A 60 3.99 -14.67 -6.20
C LEU A 60 3.36 -16.06 -6.35
N PRO A 61 2.65 -16.57 -5.33
CA PRO A 61 1.83 -17.77 -5.49
C PRO A 61 0.85 -17.62 -6.66
N SER A 62 0.69 -18.66 -7.47
CA SER A 62 -0.24 -18.66 -8.62
C SER A 62 -1.70 -18.40 -8.25
N SER A 63 -2.05 -18.61 -6.98
CA SER A 63 -3.38 -18.34 -6.43
C SER A 63 -3.61 -16.87 -6.06
N TRP A 64 -2.57 -16.03 -6.12
CA TRP A 64 -2.66 -14.59 -5.89
C TRP A 64 -2.89 -13.88 -7.22
N LYS A 65 -3.62 -12.77 -7.18
CA LYS A 65 -3.98 -12.01 -8.38
C LYS A 65 -3.74 -10.53 -8.18
N LYS A 66 -3.26 -9.88 -9.23
CA LYS A 66 -3.24 -8.42 -9.35
C LYS A 66 -4.63 -7.94 -9.77
N ILE A 67 -5.18 -6.97 -9.05
CA ILE A 67 -6.49 -6.37 -9.36
C ILE A 67 -6.42 -4.84 -9.27
N PRO A 68 -7.30 -4.11 -9.99
CA PRO A 68 -7.42 -2.66 -9.88
C PRO A 68 -7.75 -2.21 -8.44
N ASN A 69 -7.23 -1.05 -8.04
CA ASN A 69 -7.46 -0.44 -6.74
C ASN A 69 -7.89 1.04 -6.88
N PRO A 70 -9.11 1.31 -7.40
CA PRO A 70 -9.52 2.65 -7.84
C PRO A 70 -9.60 3.71 -6.73
N GLY A 71 -9.64 3.30 -5.45
CA GLY A 71 -9.67 4.21 -4.31
C GLY A 71 -8.37 4.24 -3.49
N GLY A 72 -7.34 3.51 -3.92
CA GLY A 72 -6.07 3.42 -3.21
C GLY A 72 -5.05 4.45 -3.67
N TYR A 73 -4.00 4.62 -2.85
CA TYR A 73 -2.79 5.34 -3.26
C TYR A 73 -2.12 4.63 -4.45
N ASP A 74 -2.10 3.30 -4.42
CA ASP A 74 -1.64 2.46 -5.49
C ASP A 74 -2.78 2.16 -6.46
N LYS A 75 -2.51 2.22 -7.78
CA LYS A 75 -3.52 1.97 -8.82
C LYS A 75 -3.96 0.50 -8.90
N GLU A 76 -3.11 -0.39 -8.42
CA GLU A 76 -3.30 -1.84 -8.43
C GLU A 76 -2.91 -2.42 -7.07
N LYS A 77 -3.43 -3.61 -6.76
CA LYS A 77 -3.12 -4.37 -5.55
C LYS A 77 -3.05 -5.86 -5.81
N ILE A 78 -2.33 -6.57 -4.95
CA ILE A 78 -2.27 -8.03 -4.91
C ILE A 78 -3.25 -8.53 -3.85
N VAL A 79 -4.11 -9.47 -4.24
CA VAL A 79 -4.99 -10.20 -3.31
C VAL A 79 -4.72 -11.69 -3.37
N ASP A 80 -4.84 -12.39 -2.24
CA ASP A 80 -4.71 -13.83 -2.19
C ASP A 80 -6.01 -14.57 -2.59
N CYS A 81 -5.95 -15.91 -2.58
CA CYS A 81 -7.10 -16.76 -2.91
C CYS A 81 -8.30 -16.63 -1.97
N LYS A 82 -8.10 -16.09 -0.75
CA LYS A 82 -9.16 -15.80 0.21
C LYS A 82 -9.68 -14.35 0.07
N GLY A 83 -9.22 -13.61 -0.95
CA GLY A 83 -9.61 -12.23 -1.20
C GLY A 83 -8.95 -11.20 -0.28
N ARG A 84 -7.93 -11.59 0.48
CA ARG A 84 -7.24 -10.69 1.43
C ARG A 84 -6.18 -9.90 0.70
N GLU A 85 -6.10 -8.60 0.96
CA GLU A 85 -5.09 -7.72 0.37
C GLU A 85 -3.70 -8.01 0.95
N ARG A 86 -2.73 -8.28 0.07
CA ARG A 86 -1.37 -8.69 0.44
C ARG A 86 -0.32 -7.64 0.16
N ALA A 87 -0.50 -6.85 -0.89
CA ALA A 87 0.41 -5.77 -1.25
C ALA A 87 -0.29 -4.72 -2.12
N GLY A 88 0.14 -3.48 -2.01
CA GLY A 88 -0.03 -2.47 -3.07
C GLY A 88 0.95 -2.72 -4.21
N VAL A 89 0.64 -2.23 -5.41
CA VAL A 89 1.53 -2.33 -6.58
C VAL A 89 1.82 -0.95 -7.15
N LEU A 90 3.11 -0.63 -7.22
CA LEU A 90 3.64 0.59 -7.80
C LEU A 90 4.46 0.24 -9.04
N PHE A 91 4.30 1.01 -10.11
CA PHE A 91 5.18 0.90 -11.27
C PHE A 91 6.56 1.50 -10.93
N SER A 92 7.63 0.80 -11.27
CA SER A 92 9.00 1.24 -11.04
C SER A 92 9.92 0.88 -12.19
N TYR A 93 11.01 1.63 -12.36
CA TYR A 93 12.07 1.33 -13.31
C TYR A 93 13.38 1.11 -12.55
N MET A 94 13.91 -0.11 -12.59
CA MET A 94 15.06 -0.54 -11.78
C MET A 94 15.99 -1.41 -12.61
N GLY A 95 17.30 -1.15 -12.55
CA GLY A 95 18.29 -1.99 -13.24
C GLY A 95 18.18 -2.00 -14.77
N GLY A 96 17.54 -0.98 -15.36
CA GLY A 96 17.32 -0.91 -16.80
C GLY A 96 16.00 -1.52 -17.29
N GLU A 97 15.17 -2.04 -16.38
CA GLU A 97 13.90 -2.71 -16.70
C GLU A 97 12.72 -2.10 -15.93
N SER A 98 11.53 -2.15 -16.53
CA SER A 98 10.26 -1.85 -15.86
C SER A 98 9.83 -3.02 -14.98
N ALA A 99 9.32 -2.74 -13.79
CA ALA A 99 8.90 -3.75 -12.82
C ALA A 99 7.72 -3.28 -11.96
N ASN A 100 6.98 -4.25 -11.43
CA ASN A 100 5.95 -4.06 -10.42
C ASN A 100 6.61 -4.07 -9.03
N LEU A 101 6.82 -2.89 -8.44
CA LEU A 101 7.23 -2.77 -7.05
C LEU A 101 6.06 -3.09 -6.14
N LEU A 102 6.20 -4.17 -5.38
CA LEU A 102 5.24 -4.57 -4.38
C LEU A 102 5.50 -3.84 -3.07
N TRP A 103 4.42 -3.36 -2.46
CA TRP A 103 4.39 -2.80 -1.12
C TRP A 103 3.61 -3.73 -0.19
N PRO A 104 4.25 -4.72 0.44
CA PRO A 104 3.56 -5.71 1.28
C PRO A 104 2.80 -5.04 2.42
N LEU A 105 1.63 -5.58 2.73
CA LEU A 105 0.79 -5.12 3.82
C LEU A 105 0.81 -6.11 4.98
N ASN A 106 0.78 -5.58 6.20
CA ASN A 106 0.47 -6.38 7.38
C ASN A 106 -1.00 -6.84 7.32
N ARG A 107 -1.30 -8.02 7.87
CA ARG A 107 -2.69 -8.52 8.00
C ARG A 107 -3.56 -7.51 8.72
N PHE A 108 -3.01 -6.98 9.81
CA PHE A 108 -3.67 -5.98 10.62
C PHE A 108 -3.23 -4.58 10.21
N GLN A 109 -4.22 -3.71 10.06
CA GLN A 109 -4.03 -2.31 9.70
C GLN A 109 -4.60 -1.43 10.80
N VAL A 110 -3.86 -0.39 11.15
CA VAL A 110 -4.31 0.64 12.08
C VAL A 110 -4.60 1.90 11.30
N SER A 111 -5.70 2.57 11.64
CA SER A 111 -5.99 3.92 11.18
C SER A 111 -6.84 4.62 12.24
N TYR A 112 -7.25 5.85 11.97
CA TYR A 112 -8.36 6.48 12.68
C TYR A 112 -9.58 6.65 11.75
N LEU A 113 -10.73 6.93 12.35
CA LEU A 113 -11.94 7.43 11.70
C LEU A 113 -12.38 8.73 12.39
N ARG A 114 -12.95 9.65 11.62
CA ARG A 114 -13.62 10.83 12.16
C ARG A 114 -15.13 10.62 12.08
N VAL A 115 -15.80 10.55 13.23
CA VAL A 115 -17.25 10.31 13.33
C VAL A 115 -17.85 11.40 14.18
N GLU A 116 -18.78 12.18 13.62
CA GLU A 116 -19.50 13.26 14.33
C GLU A 116 -18.57 14.24 15.08
N GLY A 117 -17.41 14.55 14.50
CA GLY A 117 -16.41 15.43 15.11
C GLY A 117 -15.52 14.77 16.15
N LEU A 118 -15.67 13.47 16.41
CA LEU A 118 -14.80 12.67 17.27
C LEU A 118 -13.77 11.92 16.44
N LEU A 119 -12.59 11.65 17.02
CA LEU A 119 -11.62 10.72 16.45
C LEU A 119 -11.70 9.37 17.16
N VAL A 120 -11.65 8.29 16.39
CA VAL A 120 -11.69 6.92 16.90
C VAL A 120 -10.60 6.10 16.22
N GLY A 121 -9.72 5.50 17.00
CA GLY A 121 -8.73 4.53 16.54
C GLY A 121 -9.40 3.27 16.04
N CYS A 122 -8.90 2.70 14.96
CA CYS A 122 -9.48 1.55 14.28
C CYS A 122 -8.41 0.50 14.02
N ALA A 123 -8.68 -0.75 14.40
CA ALA A 123 -7.91 -1.90 13.96
C ALA A 123 -8.75 -2.72 12.96
N ARG A 124 -8.16 -3.03 11.81
CA ARG A 124 -8.75 -3.87 10.78
C ARG A 124 -7.94 -5.14 10.57
N ASP A 125 -8.62 -6.24 10.27
CA ASP A 125 -8.04 -7.50 9.83
C ASP A 125 -8.48 -7.78 8.39
N GLY A 126 -7.53 -7.80 7.45
CA GLY A 126 -7.83 -8.02 6.04
C GLY A 126 -8.87 -7.03 5.49
N GLY A 127 -8.83 -5.78 5.96
CA GLY A 127 -9.76 -4.70 5.60
C GLY A 127 -11.07 -4.67 6.41
N LYS A 128 -11.38 -5.69 7.21
CA LYS A 128 -12.58 -5.71 8.07
C LYS A 128 -12.30 -5.06 9.41
N LEU A 129 -13.12 -4.12 9.85
CA LEU A 129 -13.03 -3.51 11.19
C LEU A 129 -13.26 -4.57 12.28
N ILE A 130 -12.31 -4.72 13.19
CA ILE A 130 -12.35 -5.69 14.30
C ILE A 130 -12.31 -5.05 15.68
N HIS A 131 -11.83 -3.80 15.78
CA HIS A 131 -11.81 -3.05 17.03
C HIS A 131 -11.84 -1.55 16.77
N THR A 132 -12.46 -0.82 17.69
CA THR A 132 -12.42 0.63 17.78
C THR A 132 -12.00 1.06 19.19
N SER A 133 -11.12 2.05 19.28
CA SER A 133 -10.71 2.62 20.57
C SER A 133 -11.82 3.45 21.21
N GLU A 134 -11.58 3.93 22.43
CA GLU A 134 -12.31 5.07 22.98
C GLU A 134 -12.14 6.30 22.08
N SER A 135 -13.13 7.20 22.11
CA SER A 135 -13.13 8.39 21.26
C SER A 135 -12.33 9.53 21.87
N ILE A 136 -11.55 10.22 21.03
CA ILE A 136 -10.88 11.46 21.37
C ILE A 136 -11.80 12.60 20.96
N LYS A 137 -12.18 13.39 21.97
CA LYS A 137 -13.05 14.57 21.80
C LYS A 137 -12.20 15.77 21.37
N PRO A 138 -12.79 16.70 20.59
CA PRO A 138 -12.16 18.00 20.38
C PRO A 138 -11.99 18.73 21.71
N GLU A 139 -11.05 19.67 21.76
CA GLU A 139 -10.95 20.64 22.85
C GLU A 139 -12.23 21.50 22.96
N GLU A 140 -12.37 22.26 24.04
CA GLU A 140 -13.53 23.14 24.27
C GLU A 140 -13.73 24.17 23.14
N ASN A 141 -12.66 24.53 22.42
CA ASN A 141 -12.69 25.42 21.25
C ASN A 141 -13.11 24.70 19.94
N GLY A 142 -13.40 23.40 19.99
CA GLY A 142 -13.78 22.57 18.84
C GLY A 142 -12.61 22.07 17.98
N VAL A 143 -11.36 22.35 18.37
CA VAL A 143 -10.17 21.97 17.62
C VAL A 143 -9.80 20.50 17.88
N ILE A 144 -9.37 19.83 16.82
CA ILE A 144 -8.70 18.53 16.85
C ILE A 144 -7.30 18.75 16.30
N HIS A 145 -6.28 18.39 17.07
CA HIS A 145 -4.90 18.51 16.65
C HIS A 145 -4.51 17.33 15.76
N ALA A 146 -3.54 17.55 14.88
CA ALA A 146 -2.96 16.46 14.09
C ALA A 146 -2.39 15.34 15.00
N THR A 147 -1.90 15.71 16.19
CA THR A 147 -1.41 14.76 17.19
C THR A 147 -2.50 13.83 17.74
N ASP A 148 -3.77 14.24 17.72
CA ASP A 148 -4.89 13.40 18.18
C ASP A 148 -5.14 12.23 17.23
N GLN A 149 -4.77 12.38 15.95
CA GLN A 149 -4.84 11.28 14.97
C GLN A 149 -3.86 10.17 15.35
N PHE A 150 -2.60 10.53 15.64
CA PHE A 150 -1.60 9.57 16.10
C PHE A 150 -2.01 8.92 17.41
N ARG A 151 -2.57 9.71 18.34
CA ARG A 151 -3.08 9.18 19.61
C ARG A 151 -4.22 8.17 19.41
N ALA A 152 -5.14 8.42 18.48
CA ALA A 152 -6.21 7.47 18.16
C ALA A 152 -5.63 6.16 17.59
N GLU A 153 -4.66 6.25 16.69
CA GLU A 153 -3.96 5.09 16.12
C GLU A 153 -3.15 4.32 17.17
N ASP A 154 -2.51 5.02 18.11
CA ASP A 154 -1.77 4.41 19.21
C ASP A 154 -2.70 3.57 20.11
N LEU A 155 -3.89 4.07 20.45
CA LEU A 155 -4.87 3.32 21.24
C LEU A 155 -5.31 2.02 20.55
N ALA A 156 -5.56 2.07 19.23
CA ALA A 156 -5.87 0.87 18.46
C ALA A 156 -4.65 -0.07 18.34
N SER A 157 -3.45 0.48 18.24
CA SER A 157 -2.19 -0.28 18.22
C SER A 157 -1.94 -0.99 19.54
N GLU A 158 -2.23 -0.36 20.68
CA GLU A 158 -2.12 -0.98 22.01
C GLU A 158 -3.01 -2.21 22.14
N TRP A 159 -4.25 -2.11 21.65
CA TRP A 159 -5.16 -3.26 21.59
C TRP A 159 -4.58 -4.38 20.72
N LEU A 160 -4.03 -4.06 19.54
CA LEU A 160 -3.37 -5.07 18.69
C LEU A 160 -2.11 -5.65 19.35
N ASN A 161 -1.29 -4.84 20.02
CA ASN A 161 -0.11 -5.32 20.73
C ASN A 161 -0.47 -6.35 21.82
N LYS A 162 -1.63 -6.17 22.47
CA LYS A 162 -2.14 -7.11 23.48
C LYS A 162 -2.74 -8.39 22.89
N ASN A 163 -3.50 -8.29 21.80
CA ASN A 163 -4.26 -9.42 21.24
C ASN A 163 -3.53 -10.17 20.12
N TYR A 164 -2.61 -9.50 19.42
CA TYR A 164 -1.85 -10.01 18.28
C TYR A 164 -0.40 -9.49 18.32
N PRO A 165 0.45 -9.88 19.28
CA PRO A 165 1.76 -9.23 19.52
C PRO A 165 2.67 -9.10 18.29
N ASP A 166 2.60 -10.08 17.39
CA ASP A 166 3.37 -10.10 16.14
C ASP A 166 2.75 -9.34 14.95
N TRP A 167 1.66 -8.57 15.14
CA TRP A 167 0.85 -8.01 14.03
C TRP A 167 1.62 -7.07 13.11
N ARG A 168 2.70 -6.47 13.61
CA ARG A 168 3.58 -5.59 12.83
C ARG A 168 4.50 -6.35 11.86
N LYS A 169 4.56 -7.68 11.95
CA LYS A 169 5.32 -8.52 11.03
C LYS A 169 4.45 -8.81 9.80
N PRO A 170 4.87 -8.45 8.57
CA PRO A 170 4.08 -8.65 7.34
C PRO A 170 3.71 -10.09 7.02
N GLY A 171 4.34 -11.06 7.69
CA GLY A 171 4.07 -12.49 7.58
C GLY A 171 3.19 -13.09 8.67
N ALA A 172 2.94 -12.36 9.75
CA ALA A 172 2.24 -12.91 10.89
C ALA A 172 0.74 -13.07 10.61
N TYR A 173 0.19 -14.18 11.12
CA TYR A 173 -1.23 -14.48 11.08
C TYR A 173 -1.80 -14.62 9.67
N TRP A 174 -1.02 -14.96 8.65
CA TRP A 174 -1.53 -15.08 7.28
C TRP A 174 -1.97 -16.50 6.86
N ASP A 175 -1.81 -17.46 7.77
CA ASP A 175 -2.29 -18.85 7.69
C ASP A 175 -3.82 -18.96 7.46
#